data_AF-A0A132PBL8-F1
#
_entry.id   AF-A0A132PBL8-F1
#
_cell.length_a   1.000
_cell.length_b   1.000
_cell.length_c   1.000
_cell.angle_alpha   90.00
_cell.angle_beta   90.00
_cell.angle_gamma   90.00
#
_symmetry.space_group_name_H-M   'P 1'
#
loop_
_entity.id
_entity.type
_entity.pdbx_description
1 polymer ?
#
loop_
_entity_poly.entity_id
_entity_poly.type
_entity_poly.pdbx_seq_one_letter_code
_entity_poly.pdbx_strand_id
1 'polypeptide(L)'
;MPMGMEWLSALLPYIGGGVLGSAVTYGLTWVREHRRTVDSYRAPQRQAIGDIVAAAQELQLRVLNWGRVLTDLIEELRQDRADNLPAISAQIRETESAYAAALLEMRRAFDVGSLTVVDVECWQEMVVAAAAFSRFDDGPNVGEIASADEAEQFVARIGERAEYLRAAVSALVRTANERVTPAESRRGRRRRRIAQRQLAEHLRDGGVQTPDGGPDA
;
A
#
# COMPACT_ATOMS: atom_id res chain seq x y z
N MET A 1 35.24 -65.14 -27.88
CA MET A 1 34.39 -64.04 -28.41
C MET A 1 33.82 -63.27 -27.23
N PRO A 2 34.23 -62.01 -27.02
CA PRO A 2 33.87 -61.21 -25.84
C PRO A 2 32.55 -60.49 -26.12
N MET A 3 31.42 -61.09 -25.77
CA MET A 3 30.08 -60.55 -26.05
C MET A 3 29.35 -60.11 -24.77
N GLY A 4 30.09 -59.69 -23.74
CA GLY A 4 29.53 -59.29 -22.44
C GLY A 4 29.75 -57.83 -22.06
N MET A 5 30.73 -57.16 -22.66
CA MET A 5 31.16 -55.81 -22.23
C MET A 5 30.56 -54.68 -23.07
N GLU A 6 30.16 -54.94 -24.33
CA GLU A 6 29.61 -53.93 -25.24
C GLU A 6 28.16 -53.52 -24.93
N TRP A 7 27.36 -54.41 -24.31
CA TRP A 7 25.97 -54.08 -23.96
C TRP A 7 25.88 -53.22 -22.68
N LEU A 8 26.81 -53.42 -21.74
CA LEU A 8 26.92 -52.62 -20.52
C LEU A 8 27.37 -51.18 -20.82
N SER A 9 28.31 -50.99 -21.74
CA SER A 9 28.73 -49.66 -22.20
C SER A 9 27.66 -48.95 -23.03
N ALA A 10 26.81 -49.68 -23.76
CA ALA A 10 25.67 -49.14 -24.50
C ALA A 10 24.48 -48.73 -23.61
N LEU A 11 24.27 -49.40 -22.46
CA LEU A 11 23.17 -49.11 -21.51
C LEU A 11 23.48 -47.95 -20.55
N LEU A 12 24.74 -47.75 -20.21
CA LEU A 12 25.21 -46.69 -19.32
C LEU A 12 24.73 -45.27 -19.74
N PRO A 13 24.80 -44.85 -21.02
CA PRO A 13 24.28 -43.55 -21.43
C PRO A 13 22.75 -43.44 -21.37
N TYR A 14 22.01 -44.55 -21.57
CA TYR A 14 20.54 -44.57 -21.46
C TYR A 14 20.06 -44.47 -20.01
N ILE A 15 20.71 -45.22 -19.10
CA ILE A 15 20.43 -45.14 -17.66
C ILE A 15 20.87 -43.78 -17.10
N GLY A 16 22.04 -43.29 -17.50
CA GLY A 16 22.52 -41.95 -17.14
C GLY A 16 21.60 -40.84 -17.63
N GLY A 17 21.08 -40.94 -18.85
CA GLY A 17 20.10 -40.01 -19.43
C GLY A 17 18.75 -40.02 -18.71
N GLY A 18 18.23 -41.21 -18.35
CA GLY A 18 16.97 -41.35 -17.60
C GLY A 18 17.05 -40.78 -16.18
N VAL A 19 18.16 -41.04 -15.48
CA VAL A 19 18.40 -40.49 -14.13
C VAL A 19 18.56 -38.97 -14.19
N LEU A 20 19.35 -38.44 -15.13
CA LEU A 20 19.48 -36.98 -15.34
C LEU A 20 18.14 -36.32 -15.68
N GLY A 21 17.35 -36.91 -16.57
CA GLY A 21 16.03 -36.38 -16.93
C GLY A 21 15.06 -36.34 -15.74
N SER A 22 15.06 -37.39 -14.91
CA SER A 22 14.22 -37.46 -13.70
C SER A 22 14.65 -36.44 -12.63
N ALA A 23 15.96 -36.26 -12.41
CA ALA A 23 16.50 -35.30 -11.46
C ALA A 23 16.19 -33.85 -11.88
N VAL A 24 16.32 -33.53 -13.17
CA VAL A 24 15.95 -32.21 -13.72
C VAL A 24 14.46 -31.96 -13.54
N THR A 25 13.62 -32.94 -13.86
CA THR A 25 12.16 -32.81 -13.72
C THR A 25 11.77 -32.63 -12.26
N TYR A 26 12.33 -33.43 -11.35
CA TYR A 26 12.12 -33.30 -9.91
C TYR A 26 12.55 -31.92 -9.41
N GLY A 27 13.73 -31.44 -9.81
CA GLY A 27 14.23 -30.11 -9.45
C GLY A 27 13.32 -28.98 -9.93
N LEU A 28 12.82 -29.05 -11.17
CA LEU A 28 11.89 -28.05 -11.70
C LEU A 28 10.55 -28.06 -10.95
N THR A 29 10.01 -29.24 -10.66
CA THR A 29 8.77 -29.41 -9.88
C THR A 29 8.97 -28.87 -8.46
N TRP A 30 10.07 -29.22 -7.80
CA TRP A 30 10.40 -28.73 -6.46
C TRP A 30 10.53 -27.21 -6.43
N VAL A 31 11.22 -26.59 -7.39
CA VAL A 31 11.32 -25.11 -7.48
C VAL A 31 9.96 -24.47 -7.69
N ARG A 32 9.09 -25.06 -8.52
CA ARG A 32 7.74 -24.55 -8.77
C ARG A 32 6.88 -24.65 -7.51
N GLU A 33 6.91 -25.78 -6.82
CA GLU A 33 6.10 -26.03 -5.63
C GLU A 33 6.58 -25.19 -4.45
N HIS A 34 7.90 -25.04 -4.29
CA HIS A 34 8.48 -24.15 -3.30
C HIS A 34 8.02 -22.70 -3.51
N ARG A 35 8.00 -22.20 -4.75
CA ARG A 35 7.46 -20.86 -5.05
C ARG A 35 5.97 -20.74 -4.72
N ARG A 36 5.17 -21.75 -5.05
CA ARG A 36 3.74 -21.78 -4.73
C ARG A 36 3.49 -21.73 -3.22
N THR A 37 4.27 -22.51 -2.48
CA THR A 37 4.23 -22.55 -1.01
C THR A 37 4.58 -21.18 -0.44
N VAL A 38 5.69 -20.56 -0.86
CA VAL A 38 6.08 -19.21 -0.42
C VAL A 38 5.00 -18.18 -0.75
N ASP A 39 4.41 -18.23 -1.94
CA ASP A 39 3.37 -17.28 -2.33
C ASP A 39 2.07 -17.46 -1.52
N SER A 40 1.75 -18.70 -1.11
CA SER A 40 0.59 -18.95 -0.24
C SER A 40 0.69 -18.27 1.12
N TYR A 41 1.91 -18.09 1.66
CA TYR A 41 2.14 -17.33 2.89
C TYR A 41 2.17 -15.81 2.64
N ARG A 42 2.57 -15.36 1.45
CA ARG A 42 2.69 -13.93 1.11
C ARG A 42 1.37 -13.31 0.63
N ALA A 43 0.51 -14.09 0.00
CA ALA A 43 -0.74 -13.57 -0.58
C ALA A 43 -1.68 -12.97 0.48
N PRO A 44 -1.96 -13.63 1.63
CA PRO A 44 -2.77 -13.02 2.70
C PRO A 44 -2.13 -11.74 3.25
N GLN A 45 -0.81 -11.71 3.42
CA GLN A 45 -0.08 -10.52 3.89
C GLN A 45 -0.24 -9.34 2.94
N ARG A 46 -0.11 -9.59 1.62
CA ARG A 46 -0.33 -8.57 0.60
C ARG A 46 -1.76 -8.04 0.61
N GLN A 47 -2.74 -8.93 0.81
CA GLN A 47 -4.14 -8.54 0.88
C GLN A 47 -4.39 -7.64 2.08
N ALA A 48 -3.97 -8.05 3.29
CA ALA A 48 -4.15 -7.26 4.50
C ALA A 48 -3.45 -5.88 4.41
N ILE A 49 -2.24 -5.82 3.86
CA ILE A 49 -1.55 -4.54 3.63
C ILE A 49 -2.30 -3.70 2.58
N GLY A 50 -2.86 -4.34 1.54
CA GLY A 50 -3.72 -3.67 0.57
C GLY A 50 -4.99 -3.08 1.20
N ASP A 51 -5.61 -3.80 2.13
CA ASP A 51 -6.80 -3.36 2.85
C ASP A 51 -6.47 -2.15 3.77
N ILE A 52 -5.32 -2.16 4.45
CA ILE A 52 -4.81 -1.01 5.22
C ILE A 52 -4.62 0.22 4.33
N VAL A 53 -4.04 0.03 3.14
CA VAL A 53 -3.82 1.14 2.19
C VAL A 53 -5.15 1.69 1.68
N ALA A 54 -6.09 0.82 1.33
CA ALA A 54 -7.41 1.22 0.86
C ALA A 54 -8.16 2.01 1.94
N ALA A 55 -8.17 1.51 3.19
CA ALA A 55 -8.78 2.22 4.31
C ALA A 55 -8.08 3.56 4.61
N ALA A 56 -6.75 3.65 4.48
CA ALA A 56 -6.02 4.90 4.66
C ALA A 56 -6.38 5.94 3.59
N GLN A 57 -6.53 5.51 2.33
CA GLN A 57 -6.94 6.38 1.22
C GLN A 57 -8.39 6.87 1.41
N GLU A 58 -9.28 5.98 1.80
CA GLU A 58 -10.67 6.34 2.12
C GLU A 58 -10.71 7.35 3.28
N LEU A 59 -9.95 7.12 4.35
CA LEU A 59 -9.84 8.04 5.47
C LEU A 59 -9.31 9.42 5.05
N GLN A 60 -8.27 9.47 4.20
CA GLN A 60 -7.76 10.73 3.65
C GLN A 60 -8.82 11.50 2.86
N LEU A 61 -9.63 10.80 2.04
CA LEU A 61 -10.73 11.42 1.31
C LEU A 61 -11.78 11.98 2.27
N ARG A 62 -12.14 11.24 3.32
CA ARG A 62 -13.10 11.70 4.35
C ARG A 62 -12.57 12.89 5.14
N VAL A 63 -11.29 12.91 5.46
CA VAL A 63 -10.62 14.07 6.10
C VAL A 63 -10.71 15.32 5.24
N LEU A 64 -10.43 15.21 3.93
CA LEU A 64 -10.50 16.35 3.03
C LEU A 64 -11.93 16.89 2.92
N ASN A 65 -12.92 16.01 2.82
CA ASN A 65 -14.33 16.41 2.78
C ASN A 65 -14.75 17.06 4.09
N TRP A 66 -14.33 16.50 5.22
CA TRP A 66 -14.58 17.06 6.55
C TRP A 66 -13.98 18.46 6.70
N GLY A 67 -12.73 18.64 6.27
CA GLY A 67 -12.06 19.94 6.29
C GLY A 67 -12.76 20.99 5.41
N ARG A 68 -13.30 20.61 4.25
CA ARG A 68 -14.10 21.53 3.41
C ARG A 68 -15.37 21.99 4.11
N VAL A 69 -16.14 21.07 4.67
CA VAL A 69 -17.40 21.41 5.37
C VAL A 69 -17.15 22.31 6.58
N LEU A 70 -16.05 22.07 7.32
CA LEU A 70 -15.64 22.96 8.41
C LEU A 70 -15.21 24.34 7.91
N THR A 71 -14.57 24.42 6.74
CA THR A 71 -14.18 25.71 6.12
C THR A 71 -15.43 26.50 5.70
N ASP A 72 -16.43 25.83 5.12
CA ASP A 72 -17.71 26.45 4.77
C ASP A 72 -18.44 26.95 6.03
N LEU A 73 -18.39 26.18 7.13
CA LEU A 73 -18.93 26.60 8.43
C LEU A 73 -18.20 27.83 8.99
N ILE A 74 -16.87 27.86 8.93
CA ILE A 74 -16.05 28.99 9.38
C ILE A 74 -16.44 30.26 8.62
N GLU A 75 -16.60 30.17 7.30
CA GLU A 75 -16.98 31.32 6.48
C GLU A 75 -18.38 31.83 6.83
N GLU A 76 -19.34 30.93 7.04
CA GLU A 76 -20.70 31.31 7.42
C GLU A 76 -20.75 31.97 8.81
N LEU A 77 -19.97 31.45 9.77
CA LEU A 77 -19.80 32.05 11.11
C LEU A 77 -19.19 33.45 11.03
N ARG A 78 -18.20 33.68 10.14
CA ARG A 78 -17.58 34.99 9.94
C ARG A 78 -18.52 36.01 9.32
N GLN A 79 -19.39 35.56 8.43
CA GLN A 79 -20.34 36.42 7.71
C GLN A 79 -21.64 36.68 8.50
N ASP A 80 -21.79 36.07 9.69
CA ASP A 80 -22.97 36.13 10.57
C ASP A 80 -24.29 35.85 9.81
N ARG A 81 -24.23 34.94 8.84
CA ARG A 81 -25.39 34.53 8.04
C ARG A 81 -26.03 33.30 8.67
N ALA A 82 -27.23 33.46 9.20
CA ALA A 82 -27.96 32.35 9.82
C ALA A 82 -28.69 31.45 8.81
N ASP A 83 -28.88 31.92 7.57
CA ASP A 83 -29.78 31.30 6.60
C ASP A 83 -29.28 29.94 6.08
N ASN A 84 -27.96 29.72 5.98
CA ASN A 84 -27.40 28.44 5.51
C ASN A 84 -27.02 27.47 6.65
N LEU A 85 -27.07 27.91 7.92
CA LEU A 85 -26.70 27.08 9.07
C LEU A 85 -27.43 25.73 9.13
N PRO A 86 -28.74 25.61 8.83
CA PRO A 86 -29.42 24.32 8.83
C PRO A 86 -28.87 23.36 7.77
N ALA A 87 -28.57 23.85 6.56
CA ALA A 87 -28.01 23.05 5.47
C ALA A 87 -26.58 22.59 5.79
N ILE A 88 -25.73 23.50 6.29
CA ILE A 88 -24.37 23.18 6.73
C ILE A 88 -24.40 22.16 7.88
N SER A 89 -25.32 22.29 8.84
CA SER A 89 -25.45 21.35 9.95
C SER A 89 -25.83 19.92 9.51
N ALA A 90 -26.66 19.79 8.48
CA ALA A 90 -27.01 18.50 7.91
C ALA A 90 -25.79 17.87 7.20
N GLN A 91 -25.06 18.68 6.44
CA GLN A 91 -23.83 18.26 5.75
C GLN A 91 -22.73 17.85 6.73
N ILE A 92 -22.59 18.58 7.86
CA ILE A 92 -21.70 18.22 8.96
C ILE A 92 -22.02 16.80 9.45
N ARG A 93 -23.27 16.52 9.83
CA ARG A 93 -23.65 15.18 10.35
C ARG A 93 -23.37 14.06 9.35
N GLU A 94 -23.67 14.27 8.07
CA GLU A 94 -23.38 13.29 7.02
C GLU A 94 -21.88 13.02 6.90
N THR A 95 -21.09 14.09 6.80
CA THR A 95 -19.64 14.00 6.59
C THR A 95 -18.93 13.44 7.81
N GLU A 96 -19.38 13.79 9.01
CA GLU A 96 -18.92 13.23 10.29
C GLU A 96 -19.19 11.73 10.37
N SER A 97 -20.41 11.28 10.02
CA SER A 97 -20.76 9.86 10.04
C SER A 97 -19.90 9.04 9.07
N ALA A 98 -19.61 9.59 7.89
CA ALA A 98 -18.74 8.95 6.90
C ALA A 98 -17.28 8.92 7.34
N TYR A 99 -16.81 9.98 8.01
CA TYR A 99 -15.48 10.03 8.63
C TYR A 99 -15.35 8.99 9.76
N ALA A 100 -16.33 8.89 10.65
CA ALA A 100 -16.37 7.89 11.71
C ALA A 100 -16.38 6.45 11.15
N ALA A 101 -17.12 6.21 10.07
CA ALA A 101 -17.10 4.92 9.38
C ALA A 101 -15.71 4.58 8.83
N ALA A 102 -15.01 5.55 8.24
CA ALA A 102 -13.65 5.35 7.72
C ALA A 102 -12.62 5.10 8.84
N LEU A 103 -12.76 5.75 10.00
CA LEU A 103 -11.94 5.45 11.19
C LEU A 103 -12.11 4.00 11.63
N LEU A 104 -13.36 3.51 11.71
CA LEU A 104 -13.66 2.13 12.08
C LEU A 104 -13.11 1.13 11.06
N GLU A 105 -13.21 1.43 9.76
CA GLU A 105 -12.66 0.56 8.71
C GLU A 105 -11.13 0.52 8.75
N MET A 106 -10.47 1.67 9.00
CA MET A 106 -9.02 1.71 9.20
C MET A 106 -8.58 0.88 10.39
N ARG A 107 -9.30 0.98 11.52
CA ARG A 107 -9.04 0.16 12.71
C ARG A 107 -9.20 -1.32 12.41
N ARG A 108 -10.30 -1.70 11.75
CA ARG A 108 -10.53 -3.09 11.31
C ARG A 108 -9.39 -3.60 10.42
N ALA A 109 -8.91 -2.77 9.48
CA ALA A 109 -7.81 -3.15 8.60
C ALA A 109 -6.52 -3.43 9.38
N PHE A 110 -6.20 -2.63 10.41
CA PHE A 110 -5.07 -2.91 11.30
C PHE A 110 -5.27 -4.16 12.15
N ASP A 111 -6.48 -4.40 12.66
CA ASP A 111 -6.78 -5.61 13.43
C ASP A 111 -6.57 -6.86 12.56
N VAL A 112 -7.09 -6.87 11.32
CA VAL A 112 -6.84 -7.95 10.35
C VAL A 112 -5.36 -8.05 10.00
N GLY A 113 -4.68 -6.92 9.80
CA GLY A 113 -3.24 -6.85 9.56
C GLY A 113 -2.42 -7.51 10.67
N SER A 114 -2.76 -7.24 11.93
CA SER A 114 -2.08 -7.81 13.10
C SER A 114 -2.12 -9.33 13.16
N LEU A 115 -3.17 -9.94 12.60
CA LEU A 115 -3.36 -11.38 12.54
C LEU A 115 -2.73 -12.02 11.29
N THR A 116 -2.44 -11.22 10.27
CA THR A 116 -2.10 -11.72 8.93
C THR A 116 -0.66 -11.44 8.54
N VAL A 117 -0.12 -10.27 8.91
CA VAL A 117 1.24 -9.83 8.57
C VAL A 117 2.25 -10.53 9.47
N VAL A 118 3.00 -11.48 8.89
CA VAL A 118 3.99 -12.32 9.62
C VAL A 118 5.44 -11.98 9.27
N ASP A 119 5.69 -11.32 8.14
CA ASP A 119 7.03 -10.80 7.83
C ASP A 119 7.41 -9.72 8.84
N VAL A 120 8.56 -9.90 9.51
CA VAL A 120 8.97 -9.08 10.67
C VAL A 120 9.07 -7.59 10.31
N GLU A 121 9.62 -7.27 9.14
CA GLU A 121 9.81 -5.87 8.74
C GLU A 121 8.49 -5.24 8.31
N CYS A 122 7.64 -5.99 7.60
CA CYS A 122 6.28 -5.53 7.30
C CYS A 122 5.46 -5.32 8.58
N TRP A 123 5.61 -6.21 9.57
CA TRP A 123 4.93 -6.09 10.86
C TRP A 123 5.39 -4.85 11.64
N GLN A 124 6.70 -4.56 11.67
CA GLN A 124 7.24 -3.37 12.31
C GLN A 124 6.67 -2.08 11.70
N GLU A 125 6.68 -1.96 10.37
CA GLU A 125 6.12 -0.79 9.68
C GLU A 125 4.60 -0.68 9.87
N MET A 126 3.90 -1.81 9.94
CA MET A 126 2.46 -1.81 10.24
C MET A 126 2.18 -1.31 11.65
N VAL A 127 2.99 -1.68 12.65
CA VAL A 127 2.85 -1.16 14.02
C VAL A 127 3.13 0.35 14.07
N VAL A 128 4.11 0.85 13.30
CA VAL A 128 4.36 2.29 13.17
C VAL A 128 3.15 3.01 12.55
N ALA A 129 2.56 2.44 11.49
CA ALA A 129 1.36 2.97 10.88
C ALA A 129 0.13 2.91 11.81
N ALA A 130 -0.01 1.84 12.61
CA ALA A 130 -1.07 1.72 13.60
C ALA A 130 -0.91 2.77 14.72
N ALA A 131 0.32 3.02 15.18
CA ALA A 131 0.59 4.07 16.16
C ALA A 131 0.32 5.47 15.59
N ALA A 132 0.64 5.71 14.31
CA ALA A 132 0.28 6.93 13.61
C ALA A 132 -1.25 7.11 13.54
N PHE A 133 -1.98 6.03 13.28
CA PHE A 133 -3.44 6.03 13.29
C PHE A 133 -4.03 6.25 14.68
N SER A 134 -3.50 5.64 15.75
CA SER A 134 -3.99 5.92 17.11
C SER A 134 -3.85 7.40 17.47
N ARG A 135 -2.73 8.04 17.11
CA ARG A 135 -2.57 9.50 17.29
C ARG A 135 -3.52 10.32 16.42
N PHE A 136 -3.88 9.79 15.25
CA PHE A 136 -4.87 10.39 14.38
C PHE A 136 -6.28 10.32 15.00
N ASP A 137 -6.67 9.15 15.52
CA ASP A 137 -7.97 8.84 16.14
C ASP A 137 -8.16 9.49 17.52
N ASP A 138 -7.08 9.72 18.28
CA ASP A 138 -7.07 10.51 19.54
C ASP A 138 -7.34 12.02 19.28
N GLY A 139 -8.14 12.36 18.28
CA GLY A 139 -8.58 13.72 17.94
C GLY A 139 -9.58 14.28 18.95
N PRO A 140 -9.56 15.59 19.24
CA PRO A 140 -10.53 16.21 20.14
C PRO A 140 -11.96 15.93 19.66
N ASN A 141 -12.88 15.74 20.60
CA ASN A 141 -14.30 15.56 20.28
C ASN A 141 -14.77 16.69 19.37
N VAL A 142 -15.26 16.32 18.18
CA VAL A 142 -15.87 17.22 17.19
C VAL A 142 -16.97 18.11 17.82
N GLY A 143 -17.57 17.66 18.92
CA GLY A 143 -18.61 18.36 19.66
C GLY A 143 -18.21 19.66 20.39
N GLU A 144 -16.94 20.08 20.35
CA GLU A 144 -16.46 21.27 21.07
C GLU A 144 -15.97 22.42 20.16
N ILE A 145 -16.28 22.38 18.85
CA ILE A 145 -15.98 23.53 17.98
C ILE A 145 -17.02 24.63 18.24
N ALA A 146 -16.69 25.58 19.11
CA ALA A 146 -17.57 26.69 19.49
C ALA A 146 -17.23 28.00 18.73
N SER A 147 -16.08 28.04 18.04
CA SER A 147 -15.59 29.23 17.35
C SER A 147 -14.87 28.91 16.03
N ALA A 148 -14.74 29.92 15.17
CA ALA A 148 -13.98 29.83 13.94
C ALA A 148 -12.49 29.48 14.17
N ASP A 149 -11.87 30.08 15.20
CA ASP A 149 -10.46 29.82 15.53
C ASP A 149 -10.23 28.36 15.99
N GLU A 150 -11.16 27.79 16.76
CA GLU A 150 -11.11 26.39 17.18
C GLU A 150 -11.27 25.43 15.98
N ALA A 151 -12.15 25.78 15.04
CA ALA A 151 -12.35 25.02 13.81
C ALA A 151 -11.10 25.02 12.93
N GLU A 152 -10.43 26.17 12.77
CA GLU A 152 -9.19 26.27 11.99
C GLU A 152 -8.05 25.47 12.63
N GLN A 153 -7.88 25.58 13.95
CA GLN A 153 -6.88 24.78 14.66
C GLN A 153 -7.16 23.28 14.56
N PHE A 154 -8.43 22.89 14.58
CA PHE A 154 -8.84 21.51 14.40
C PHE A 154 -8.48 20.98 13.01
N VAL A 155 -8.79 21.73 11.94
CA VAL A 155 -8.45 21.38 10.55
C VAL A 155 -6.93 21.25 10.38
N ALA A 156 -6.16 22.21 10.92
CA ALA A 156 -4.70 22.17 10.87
C ALA A 156 -4.11 20.92 11.56
N ARG A 157 -4.60 20.59 12.77
CA ARG A 157 -4.16 19.39 13.52
C ARG A 157 -4.49 18.10 12.78
N ILE A 158 -5.68 17.99 12.19
CA ILE A 158 -6.07 16.81 11.41
C ILE A 158 -5.19 16.67 10.17
N GLY A 159 -4.88 17.77 9.48
CA GLY A 159 -4.00 17.75 8.30
C GLY A 159 -2.60 17.23 8.63
N GLU A 160 -1.99 17.71 9.71
CA GLU A 160 -0.68 17.24 10.17
C GLU A 160 -0.69 15.74 10.50
N ARG A 161 -1.68 15.28 11.26
CA ARG A 161 -1.83 13.87 11.63
C ARG A 161 -2.08 12.99 10.41
N ALA A 162 -2.87 13.46 9.45
CA ALA A 162 -3.15 12.74 8.20
C ALA A 162 -1.88 12.54 7.37
N GLU A 163 -0.99 13.55 7.31
CA GLU A 163 0.29 13.44 6.60
C GLU A 163 1.24 12.46 7.29
N TYR A 164 1.27 12.47 8.63
CA TYR A 164 2.05 11.48 9.39
C TYR A 164 1.57 10.05 9.13
N LEU A 165 0.25 9.82 9.15
CA LEU A 165 -0.34 8.52 8.82
C LEU A 165 -0.03 8.11 7.37
N ARG A 166 -0.14 9.05 6.42
CA ARG A 166 0.21 8.83 5.01
C ARG A 166 1.66 8.40 4.83
N ALA A 167 2.59 9.06 5.51
CA ALA A 167 4.01 8.72 5.47
C ALA A 167 4.26 7.31 6.03
N ALA A 168 3.65 6.96 7.16
CA ALA A 168 3.79 5.64 7.78
C ALA A 168 3.21 4.51 6.91
N VAL A 169 2.02 4.71 6.33
CA VAL A 169 1.41 3.74 5.39
C VAL A 169 2.27 3.60 4.13
N SER A 170 2.87 4.69 3.64
CA SER A 170 3.78 4.63 2.49
C SER A 170 5.06 3.83 2.79
N ALA A 171 5.61 3.95 4.01
CA ALA A 171 6.75 3.17 4.46
C ALA A 171 6.39 1.66 4.52
N LEU A 172 5.22 1.32 5.07
CA LEU A 172 4.69 -0.05 5.05
C LEU A 172 4.59 -0.61 3.63
N VAL A 173 4.04 0.14 2.69
CA VAL A 173 3.91 -0.29 1.28
C VAL A 173 5.28 -0.51 0.63
N ARG A 174 6.25 0.36 0.90
CA ARG A 174 7.62 0.20 0.38
C ARG A 174 8.24 -1.11 0.90
N THR A 175 8.18 -1.34 2.20
CA THR A 175 8.70 -2.57 2.83
C THR A 175 7.98 -3.81 2.31
N ALA A 176 6.66 -3.75 2.15
CA ALA A 176 5.86 -4.83 1.59
C ALA A 176 6.26 -5.17 0.14
N ASN A 177 6.54 -4.15 -0.67
CA ASN A 177 7.03 -4.31 -2.05
C ASN A 177 8.40 -4.98 -2.12
N GLU A 178 9.23 -4.87 -1.09
CA GLU A 178 10.53 -5.54 -1.04
C GLU A 178 10.41 -6.98 -0.53
N ARG A 179 9.52 -7.21 0.44
CA ARG A 179 9.47 -8.46 1.23
C ARG A 179 8.41 -9.45 0.79
N VAL A 180 7.19 -9.00 0.57
CA VAL A 180 6.01 -9.87 0.33
C VAL A 180 5.56 -9.87 -1.13
N THR A 181 6.40 -9.42 -2.06
CA THR A 181 6.10 -9.53 -3.50
C THR A 181 5.82 -10.97 -3.94
N PRO A 182 4.99 -11.16 -4.99
CA PRO A 182 4.75 -12.46 -5.58
C PRO A 182 6.04 -13.24 -5.82
N ALA A 183 5.97 -14.56 -5.69
CA ALA A 183 7.12 -15.42 -5.97
C ALA A 183 7.47 -15.42 -7.47
N GLU A 184 8.21 -14.41 -7.92
CA GLU A 184 8.59 -14.24 -9.33
C GLU A 184 9.71 -15.21 -9.76
N SER A 185 9.67 -15.64 -11.03
CA SER A 185 10.82 -16.31 -11.65
C SER A 185 12.03 -15.36 -11.75
N ARG A 186 13.25 -15.90 -11.80
CA ARG A 186 14.48 -15.10 -11.99
C ARG A 186 14.41 -14.17 -13.21
N ARG A 187 13.78 -14.65 -14.31
CA ARG A 187 13.56 -13.87 -15.53
C ARG A 187 12.60 -12.69 -15.29
N GLY A 188 11.52 -12.91 -14.54
CA GLY A 188 10.57 -11.86 -14.13
C GLY A 188 11.25 -10.77 -13.32
N ARG A 189 11.99 -11.17 -12.26
CA ARG A 189 12.74 -10.23 -11.42
C ARG A 189 13.73 -9.38 -12.22
N ARG A 190 14.45 -9.98 -13.18
CA ARG A 190 15.38 -9.25 -14.04
C ARG A 190 14.66 -8.23 -14.92
N ARG A 191 13.55 -8.62 -15.55
CA ARG A 191 12.73 -7.71 -16.38
C ARG A 191 12.19 -6.54 -15.56
N ARG A 192 11.66 -6.80 -14.37
CA ARG A 192 11.15 -5.76 -13.47
C ARG A 192 12.24 -4.76 -13.07
N ARG A 193 13.44 -5.23 -12.72
CA ARG A 193 14.58 -4.35 -12.40
C ARG A 193 15.03 -3.50 -13.60
N ILE A 194 15.01 -4.06 -14.81
CA ILE A 194 15.33 -3.30 -16.02
C ILE A 194 14.28 -2.20 -16.24
N ALA A 195 13.00 -2.54 -16.14
CA ALA A 195 11.91 -1.57 -16.29
C ALA A 195 11.98 -0.46 -15.21
N GLN A 196 12.30 -0.81 -13.96
CA GLN A 196 12.49 0.16 -12.88
C GLN A 196 13.64 1.14 -13.15
N ARG A 197 14.77 0.65 -13.70
CA ARG A 197 15.90 1.51 -14.09
C ARG A 197 15.53 2.46 -15.23
N GLN A 198 14.89 1.93 -16.27
CA GLN A 198 14.40 2.73 -17.39
C GLN A 198 13.45 3.83 -16.93
N LEU A 199 12.52 3.51 -16.01
CA LEU A 199 11.60 4.50 -15.45
C LEU A 199 12.32 5.56 -14.62
N ALA A 200 13.30 5.16 -13.79
CA ALA A 200 14.08 6.08 -12.99
C ALA A 200 14.94 7.02 -13.85
N GLU A 201 15.50 6.52 -14.95
CA GLU A 201 16.21 7.33 -15.95
C GLU A 201 15.26 8.34 -16.62
N HIS A 202 14.09 7.91 -17.08
CA HIS A 202 13.10 8.82 -17.68
C HIS A 202 12.61 9.91 -16.73
N LEU A 203 12.35 9.56 -15.46
CA LEU A 203 11.91 10.53 -14.45
C LEU A 203 13.03 11.49 -14.03
N ARG A 204 14.30 11.05 -14.13
CA ARG A 204 15.47 11.91 -13.87
C ARG A 204 15.75 12.86 -15.03
N ASP A 205 15.58 12.40 -16.26
CA ASP A 205 15.82 13.20 -17.47
C ASP A 205 14.62 14.10 -17.84
N GLY A 206 13.40 13.75 -17.42
CA GLY A 206 12.17 14.51 -17.66
C GLY A 206 11.98 15.78 -16.80
N GLY A 207 12.96 16.15 -15.98
CA GLY A 207 12.96 17.38 -15.18
C GLY A 207 13.33 18.66 -15.94
N VAL A 208 13.77 18.56 -17.21
CA VAL A 208 14.08 19.71 -18.07
C VAL A 208 13.58 19.46 -19.49
N GLN A 209 12.27 19.66 -19.69
CA GLN A 209 11.73 20.15 -20.96
C GLN A 209 10.70 21.23 -20.63
N THR A 210 11.20 22.41 -20.22
CA THR A 210 10.53 23.65 -20.62
C THR A 210 10.60 23.67 -22.15
N PRO A 211 9.47 23.74 -22.87
CA PRO A 211 9.50 24.09 -24.28
C PRO A 211 9.91 25.55 -24.35
N ASP A 212 11.22 25.79 -24.43
CA ASP A 212 11.77 27.03 -24.92
C ASP A 212 11.74 26.94 -26.45
N GLY A 213 10.95 27.82 -27.05
CA GLY A 213 10.59 27.81 -28.46
C GLY A 213 9.39 28.72 -28.67
N GLY A 214 9.66 30.02 -28.54
CA GLY A 214 8.68 31.11 -28.59
C GLY A 214 7.88 31.22 -29.90
N PRO A 215 6.96 32.19 -29.93
CA PRO A 215 6.05 32.39 -31.04
C PRO A 215 6.77 33.17 -32.15
N ASP A 216 6.97 32.54 -33.31
CA ASP A 216 7.38 33.25 -34.52
C ASP A 216 6.39 32.98 -35.66
N ALA A 217 5.71 34.08 -36.02
CA ALA A 217 5.09 34.46 -37.30
C ALA A 217 3.93 33.62 -37.88
#